data_AF-A0A9P9AV92-F1
#
_entry.id   AF-A0A9P9AV92-F1
#
_cell.length_a   1.000
_cell.length_b   1.000
_cell.length_c   1.000
_cell.angle_alpha   90.00
_cell.angle_beta   90.00
_cell.angle_gamma   90.00
#
_symmetry.space_group_name_H-M   'P 1'
#
loop_
_entity.id
_entity.type
_entity.pdbx_description
1 polymer ?
#
loop_
_entity_poly.entity_id
_entity_poly.type
_entity_poly.pdbx_seq_one_letter_code
_entity_poly.pdbx_strand_id
1 'polypeptide(L)'
;MPRTRTNHDVNATLDAVKVPKKRGPKPKSLSERACQVRKPVQRVERTYSVRRKQEVIMWMLHHKINDPTGYWAVNGWRKPYLREAGEYFKIPINTIATWLRNKKKICGDDVGEESPPGPPQRTPGAEPNPPKHLKQRPNRYRKDHLKHINHFNHHSKALPQELPRGLPQVRP
;
A
#
# COMPACT_ATOMS: atom_id res chain seq x y z
N MET A 1 4.57 -48.15 -73.61
CA MET A 1 4.62 -47.32 -72.38
C MET A 1 3.29 -46.59 -72.23
N PRO A 2 2.47 -46.98 -71.24
CA PRO A 2 1.92 -45.97 -70.32
C PRO A 2 2.04 -46.41 -68.86
N ARG A 3 2.41 -45.45 -68.00
CA ARG A 3 2.64 -45.61 -66.55
C ARG A 3 1.30 -45.70 -65.82
N THR A 4 1.14 -46.71 -64.97
CA THR A 4 0.02 -46.82 -64.05
C THR A 4 0.11 -45.73 -62.98
N ARG A 5 -1.03 -45.06 -62.76
CA ARG A 5 -1.24 -43.99 -61.80
C ARG A 5 -1.20 -44.58 -60.39
N THR A 6 -0.08 -44.42 -59.68
CA THR A 6 0.03 -44.75 -58.27
C THR A 6 -0.72 -43.70 -57.44
N ASN A 7 -1.91 -44.08 -56.96
CA ASN A 7 -2.63 -43.31 -55.95
C ASN A 7 -1.82 -43.36 -54.63
N HIS A 8 -1.16 -42.26 -54.29
CA HIS A 8 -0.56 -42.06 -52.97
C HIS A 8 -1.65 -41.57 -51.99
N ASP A 9 -2.58 -42.47 -51.65
CA ASP A 9 -3.46 -42.31 -50.49
C ASP A 9 -2.82 -43.02 -49.31
N VAL A 10 -1.82 -42.37 -48.70
CA VAL A 10 -1.18 -42.83 -47.46
C VAL A 10 -0.94 -41.63 -46.54
N ASN A 11 -2.01 -40.96 -46.12
CA ASN A 11 -2.01 -40.14 -44.91
C ASN A 11 -3.41 -40.00 -44.29
N ALA A 12 -4.24 -41.04 -44.43
CA ALA A 12 -5.36 -41.27 -43.54
C ALA A 12 -4.90 -42.24 -42.45
N THR A 13 -5.30 -42.00 -41.20
CA THR A 13 -4.89 -42.70 -39.97
C THR A 13 -3.57 -42.12 -39.42
N LEU A 14 -3.56 -41.26 -38.41
CA LEU A 14 -4.00 -41.55 -37.05
C LEU A 14 -4.57 -40.28 -36.39
N ASP A 15 -5.86 -40.03 -36.57
CA ASP A 15 -6.63 -39.38 -35.51
C ASP A 15 -6.53 -40.26 -34.28
N ALA A 16 -5.62 -39.91 -33.37
CA ALA A 16 -5.52 -40.54 -32.07
C ALA A 16 -6.85 -40.33 -31.35
N VAL A 17 -7.75 -41.30 -31.47
CA VAL A 17 -9.02 -41.38 -30.74
C VAL A 17 -8.66 -41.18 -29.27
N LYS A 18 -8.94 -39.98 -28.76
CA LYS A 18 -8.65 -39.60 -27.38
C LYS A 18 -9.57 -40.44 -26.51
N VAL A 19 -9.09 -41.62 -26.12
CA VAL A 19 -9.89 -42.56 -25.31
C VAL A 19 -10.36 -41.80 -24.08
N PRO A 20 -11.68 -41.71 -23.83
CA PRO A 20 -12.19 -41.00 -22.67
C PRO A 20 -11.58 -41.66 -21.43
N LYS A 21 -10.84 -40.88 -20.64
CA LYS A 21 -10.28 -41.36 -19.38
C LYS A 21 -11.43 -41.90 -18.53
N LYS A 22 -11.27 -43.13 -18.02
CA LYS A 22 -12.21 -43.69 -17.06
C LYS A 22 -12.38 -42.66 -15.94
N ARG A 23 -13.63 -42.32 -15.63
CA ARG A 23 -13.94 -41.35 -14.57
C ARG A 23 -13.26 -41.85 -13.29
N GLY A 24 -12.64 -40.93 -12.56
CA GLY A 24 -12.08 -41.26 -11.25
C GLY A 24 -13.15 -41.83 -10.33
N PRO A 25 -12.74 -42.48 -9.22
CA PRO A 25 -13.66 -42.94 -8.20
C PRO A 25 -14.68 -41.85 -7.84
N LYS A 26 -15.94 -42.25 -7.62
CA LYS A 26 -16.97 -41.31 -7.19
C LYS A 26 -16.48 -40.57 -5.94
N PRO A 27 -16.65 -39.24 -5.88
CA PRO A 27 -16.24 -38.49 -4.70
C PRO A 27 -16.95 -39.08 -3.48
N LYS A 28 -16.22 -39.20 -2.36
CA LYS A 28 -16.77 -39.66 -1.08
C LYS A 28 -18.04 -38.89 -0.74
N SER A 29 -19.01 -39.56 -0.14
CA SER A 29 -20.23 -38.93 0.38
C SER A 29 -19.86 -37.84 1.41
N LEU A 30 -20.70 -36.85 1.64
CA LEU A 30 -20.40 -35.78 2.61
C LEU A 30 -20.08 -36.34 4.01
N SER A 31 -20.74 -37.44 4.39
CA SER A 31 -20.53 -38.14 5.67
C SER A 31 -19.17 -38.86 5.77
N GLU A 32 -18.63 -39.34 4.65
CA GLU A 32 -17.32 -40.01 4.59
C GLU A 32 -16.14 -39.05 4.39
N ARG A 33 -16.43 -37.77 4.12
CA ARG A 33 -15.38 -36.75 4.00
C ARG A 33 -14.93 -36.35 5.40
N ALA A 34 -13.64 -36.44 5.66
CA ALA A 34 -13.05 -35.81 6.83
C ALA A 34 -13.30 -34.30 6.76
N CYS A 35 -14.04 -33.74 7.72
CA CYS A 35 -14.23 -32.31 7.83
C CYS A 35 -12.90 -31.65 8.21
N GLN A 36 -12.21 -31.06 7.24
CA GLN A 36 -11.02 -30.27 7.53
C GLN A 36 -11.46 -28.90 8.04
N VAL A 37 -11.26 -28.65 9.32
CA VAL A 37 -11.45 -27.33 9.92
C VAL A 37 -10.45 -26.37 9.28
N ARG A 38 -10.94 -25.50 8.40
CA ARG A 38 -10.10 -24.42 7.85
C ARG A 38 -9.72 -23.49 8.99
N LYS A 39 -8.48 -22.99 8.96
CA LYS A 39 -8.07 -21.91 9.87
C LYS A 39 -9.01 -20.72 9.65
N PRO A 40 -9.44 -20.03 10.72
CA PRO A 40 -10.20 -18.79 10.58
C PRO A 40 -9.48 -17.83 9.64
N VAL A 41 -10.25 -17.14 8.79
CA VAL A 41 -9.69 -16.14 7.86
C VAL A 41 -8.99 -15.06 8.68
N GLN A 42 -7.66 -15.06 8.64
CA GLN A 42 -6.85 -14.15 9.46
C GLN A 42 -6.94 -12.71 8.94
N ARG A 43 -7.10 -12.53 7.63
CA ARG A 43 -7.11 -11.22 6.99
C ARG A 43 -7.93 -11.25 5.71
N VAL A 44 -8.76 -10.22 5.52
CA VAL A 44 -9.43 -9.97 4.24
C VAL A 44 -8.42 -9.31 3.31
N GLU A 45 -8.02 -10.02 2.26
CA GLU A 45 -7.15 -9.48 1.22
C GLU A 45 -7.97 -8.67 0.22
N ARG A 46 -7.76 -7.35 0.21
CA ARG A 46 -8.32 -6.44 -0.79
C ARG A 46 -7.27 -6.17 -1.85
N THR A 47 -7.52 -6.61 -3.07
CA THR A 47 -6.70 -6.27 -4.25
C THR A 47 -7.32 -5.05 -4.94
N TYR A 48 -6.48 -4.05 -5.21
CA TYR A 48 -6.89 -2.84 -5.91
C TYR A 48 -6.20 -2.80 -7.27
N SER A 49 -6.97 -2.59 -8.34
CA SER A 49 -6.45 -2.46 -9.70
C SER A 49 -5.54 -1.24 -9.82
N VAL A 50 -4.62 -1.26 -10.80
CA VAL A 50 -3.72 -0.12 -11.07
C VAL A 50 -4.52 1.14 -11.37
N ARG A 51 -5.55 1.03 -12.22
CA ARG A 51 -6.50 2.12 -12.52
C ARG A 51 -7.10 2.72 -11.24
N ARG A 52 -7.54 1.88 -10.30
CA ARG A 52 -8.11 2.36 -9.04
C ARG A 52 -7.09 3.12 -8.20
N LYS A 53 -5.83 2.67 -8.17
CA LYS A 53 -4.74 3.38 -7.47
C LYS A 53 -4.45 4.74 -8.13
N GLN A 54 -4.43 4.77 -9.47
CA GLN A 54 -4.25 6.01 -10.23
C GLN A 54 -5.38 7.01 -9.98
N GLU A 55 -6.64 6.56 -9.98
CA GLU A 55 -7.81 7.40 -9.63
C GLU A 55 -7.64 8.08 -8.27
N VAL A 56 -7.19 7.34 -7.26
CA VAL A 56 -6.97 7.87 -5.90
C VAL A 56 -5.84 8.90 -5.91
N ILE A 57 -4.72 8.60 -6.57
CA ILE A 57 -3.58 9.52 -6.67
C ILE A 57 -4.00 10.80 -7.39
N MET A 58 -4.68 10.68 -8.53
CA MET A 58 -5.18 11.81 -9.32
C MET A 58 -6.15 12.67 -8.50
N TRP A 59 -7.08 12.05 -7.78
CA TRP A 59 -7.99 12.75 -6.88
C TRP A 59 -7.21 13.51 -5.81
N MET A 60 -6.23 12.89 -5.15
CA MET A 60 -5.41 13.59 -4.15
C MET A 60 -4.57 14.74 -4.73
N LEU A 61 -4.20 14.68 -6.01
CA LEU A 61 -3.44 15.72 -6.67
C LEU A 61 -4.30 16.94 -7.00
N HIS A 62 -5.49 16.73 -7.56
CA HIS A 62 -6.30 17.80 -8.16
C HIS A 62 -7.52 18.22 -7.34
N HIS A 63 -7.99 17.37 -6.42
CA HIS A 63 -9.16 17.69 -5.61
C HIS A 63 -8.83 18.82 -4.62
N LYS A 64 -9.83 19.65 -4.34
CA LYS A 64 -9.76 20.77 -3.41
C LYS A 64 -10.92 20.67 -2.43
N ILE A 65 -10.64 20.94 -1.17
CA ILE A 65 -11.63 20.92 -0.10
C ILE A 65 -11.80 22.34 0.41
N ASN A 66 -13.06 22.73 0.55
CA ASN A 66 -13.44 24.00 1.14
C ASN A 66 -13.20 23.93 2.64
N ASP A 67 -12.23 24.69 3.10
CA ASP A 67 -11.88 24.86 4.51
C ASP A 67 -11.64 26.35 4.75
N PRO A 68 -12.72 27.15 4.89
CA PRO A 68 -12.63 28.60 5.00
C PRO A 68 -11.94 29.05 6.29
N THR A 69 -11.89 28.18 7.30
CA THR A 69 -11.29 28.43 8.61
C THR A 69 -9.87 27.87 8.75
N GLY A 70 -9.42 27.07 7.79
CA GLY A 70 -8.18 26.32 7.88
C GLY A 70 -6.96 27.22 7.72
N TYR A 71 -6.04 27.17 8.69
CA TYR A 71 -4.77 27.90 8.62
C TYR A 71 -3.93 27.58 7.36
N TRP A 72 -4.02 26.35 6.86
CA TRP A 72 -3.28 25.89 5.68
C TRP A 72 -4.08 26.04 4.37
N ALA A 73 -5.26 26.65 4.42
CA ALA A 73 -6.10 26.87 3.24
C ALA A 73 -5.70 28.18 2.56
N VAL A 74 -5.52 28.11 1.24
CA VAL A 74 -5.28 29.30 0.40
C VAL A 74 -6.61 29.69 -0.21
N ASN A 75 -7.08 30.90 0.10
CA ASN A 75 -8.41 31.41 -0.31
C ASN A 75 -9.57 30.50 0.13
N GLY A 76 -9.46 29.88 1.32
CA GLY A 76 -10.46 28.95 1.85
C GLY A 76 -10.45 27.57 1.19
N TRP A 77 -9.50 27.28 0.29
CA TRP A 77 -9.35 25.98 -0.33
C TRP A 77 -8.03 25.33 0.07
N ARG A 78 -8.09 24.04 0.40
CA ARG A 78 -6.89 23.24 0.69
C ARG A 78 -6.88 21.92 -0.07
N LYS A 79 -5.70 21.28 -0.07
CA LYS A 79 -5.53 19.92 -0.56
C LYS A 79 -6.23 18.92 0.38
N PRO A 80 -6.79 17.82 -0.14
CA PRO A 80 -7.35 16.78 0.70
C PRO A 80 -6.29 16.07 1.54
N TYR A 81 -6.67 15.75 2.77
CA TYR A 81 -5.97 14.85 3.67
C TYR A 81 -6.23 13.39 3.31
N LEU A 82 -5.35 12.50 3.80
CA LEU A 82 -5.49 11.06 3.62
C LEU A 82 -6.79 10.50 4.21
N ARG A 83 -7.28 11.10 5.30
CA ARG A 83 -8.52 10.70 5.97
C ARG A 83 -9.72 10.87 5.05
N GLU A 84 -9.80 12.01 4.37
CA GLU A 84 -10.87 12.34 3.42
C GLU A 84 -10.83 11.41 2.20
N ALA A 85 -9.64 11.11 1.68
CA ALA A 85 -9.48 10.12 0.62
C ALA A 85 -9.95 8.71 1.08
N GLY A 86 -9.62 8.33 2.32
CA GLY A 86 -10.03 7.05 2.88
C GLY A 86 -11.55 6.93 3.02
N GLU A 87 -12.21 8.01 3.43
CA GLU A 87 -13.66 8.09 3.54
C GLU A 87 -14.37 8.10 2.18
N TYR A 88 -13.81 8.79 1.19
CA TYR A 88 -14.37 8.88 -0.16
C TYR A 88 -14.25 7.54 -0.91
N PHE A 89 -13.06 6.95 -0.94
CA PHE A 89 -12.80 5.72 -1.71
C PHE A 89 -13.07 4.42 -0.93
N LYS A 90 -13.32 4.50 0.38
CA LYS A 90 -13.45 3.36 1.31
C LYS A 90 -12.20 2.48 1.33
N ILE A 91 -11.04 3.14 1.38
CA ILE A 91 -9.72 2.49 1.39
C ILE A 91 -8.99 2.90 2.68
N PRO A 92 -8.31 1.97 3.37
CA PRO A 92 -7.56 2.31 4.57
C PRO A 92 -6.51 3.40 4.32
N ILE A 93 -6.39 4.35 5.25
CA ILE A 93 -5.44 5.48 5.19
C ILE A 93 -4.01 5.01 4.91
N ASN A 94 -3.55 3.95 5.59
CA ASN A 94 -2.20 3.40 5.43
C ASN A 94 -1.94 2.86 4.02
N THR A 95 -2.99 2.34 3.37
CA THR A 95 -2.91 1.83 1.99
C THR A 95 -2.72 3.00 1.02
N ILE A 96 -3.51 4.06 1.16
CA ILE A 96 -3.41 5.28 0.34
C ILE A 96 -2.03 5.94 0.54
N ALA A 97 -1.57 6.06 1.78
CA ALA A 97 -0.26 6.62 2.10
C ALA A 97 0.90 5.85 1.44
N THR A 98 0.77 4.52 1.36
CA THR A 98 1.76 3.67 0.70
C THR A 98 1.76 3.86 -0.82
N TRP A 99 0.59 4.06 -1.44
CA TRP A 99 0.51 4.34 -2.87
C TRP A 99 1.06 5.70 -3.25
N LEU A 100 0.81 6.75 -2.44
CA LEU A 100 1.40 8.07 -2.69
C LEU A 100 2.93 8.06 -2.65
N ARG A 101 3.53 7.34 -1.69
CA ARG A 101 4.99 7.15 -1.63
C ARG A 101 5.52 6.47 -2.89
N ASN A 102 4.74 5.55 -3.44
CA ASN A 102 5.07 4.79 -4.64
C ASN A 102 4.43 5.36 -5.92
N LYS A 103 3.97 6.62 -5.92
CA LYS A 103 3.17 7.20 -7.02
C LYS A 103 3.86 7.09 -8.37
N LYS A 104 5.18 7.32 -8.42
CA LYS A 104 5.99 7.25 -9.66
C LYS A 104 5.87 5.88 -10.33
N LYS A 105 5.91 4.80 -9.53
CA LYS A 105 5.78 3.42 -10.00
C LYS A 105 4.36 3.04 -10.44
N ILE A 106 3.34 3.74 -9.94
CA ILE A 106 1.92 3.46 -10.21
C ILE A 106 1.42 4.27 -11.41
N CYS A 107 1.90 5.51 -11.56
CA CYS A 107 1.52 6.43 -12.63
C CYS A 107 2.44 6.33 -13.85
N GLY A 108 3.65 5.78 -13.72
CA GLY A 108 4.56 5.57 -14.85
C GLY A 108 5.18 6.87 -15.37
N ASP A 109 5.55 7.78 -14.45
CA ASP A 109 6.27 9.01 -14.81
C ASP A 109 7.76 8.71 -15.04
N ASP A 110 8.07 8.00 -16.13
CA ASP A 110 9.40 7.99 -16.74
C ASP A 110 9.41 9.01 -17.90
N VAL A 111 9.11 10.27 -17.60
CA VAL A 111 9.65 11.37 -18.43
C VAL A 111 11.02 11.64 -17.86
N GLY A 112 12.05 11.11 -18.52
CA GLY A 112 13.43 11.48 -18.24
C GLY A 112 13.59 12.97 -18.45
N GLU A 113 13.50 13.73 -17.37
CA GLU A 113 14.11 15.04 -17.24
C GLU A 113 15.62 14.80 -17.43
N GLU A 114 16.13 15.13 -18.62
CA GLU A 114 17.56 15.28 -18.84
C GLU A 114 18.08 16.18 -17.72
N SER A 115 18.88 15.57 -16.85
CA SER A 115 19.69 16.31 -15.90
C SER A 115 20.47 17.38 -16.69
N PRO A 116 20.47 18.66 -16.28
CA PRO A 116 21.40 19.63 -16.84
C PRO A 116 22.82 19.04 -16.78
N PRO A 117 23.66 19.20 -17.83
CA PRO A 117 24.96 18.57 -17.87
C PRO A 117 25.75 18.96 -16.62
N GLY A 118 26.07 17.95 -15.82
CA GLY A 118 26.96 18.12 -14.68
C GLY A 118 28.30 18.70 -15.14
N PRO A 119 28.99 19.47 -14.28
CA PRO A 119 30.25 20.10 -14.65
C PRO A 119 31.28 19.06 -15.12
N PRO A 120 32.14 19.41 -16.09
CA PRO A 120 32.99 18.46 -16.81
C PRO A 120 33.93 17.72 -15.87
N GLN A 121 33.87 16.40 -15.93
CA GLN A 121 34.81 15.49 -15.28
C GLN A 121 36.20 15.66 -15.91
N ARG A 122 37.22 15.99 -15.09
CA ARG A 122 38.63 16.01 -15.52
C ARG A 122 39.13 14.58 -15.72
N THR A 123 39.81 14.35 -16.84
CA THR A 123 40.42 13.11 -17.30
C THR A 123 41.65 12.67 -16.47
N PRO A 124 42.14 11.42 -16.65
CA PRO A 124 43.03 10.73 -15.73
C PRO A 124 44.51 10.99 -16.04
N GLY A 125 45.33 11.18 -14.99
CA GLY A 125 46.79 11.22 -15.13
C GLY A 125 47.51 11.67 -13.86
N ALA A 126 48.39 10.79 -13.37
CA ALA A 126 49.48 10.99 -12.39
C ALA A 126 49.19 10.82 -10.87
N GLU A 127 49.73 9.70 -10.37
CA GLU A 127 50.14 9.24 -9.01
C GLU A 127 50.76 10.29 -8.04
N PRO A 128 51.08 9.97 -6.74
CA PRO A 128 51.17 8.66 -6.07
C PRO A 128 50.46 8.51 -4.70
N ASN A 129 50.31 7.25 -4.25
CA ASN A 129 49.87 6.80 -2.92
C ASN A 129 51.02 6.90 -1.88
N PRO A 130 50.87 6.57 -0.56
CA PRO A 130 49.77 6.68 0.44
C PRO A 130 50.28 7.34 1.78
N PRO A 131 49.55 7.32 2.92
CA PRO A 131 49.79 6.23 3.86
C PRO A 131 48.56 5.64 4.54
N LYS A 132 48.72 4.35 4.85
CA LYS A 132 47.80 3.44 5.55
C LYS A 132 47.74 3.82 7.05
N HIS A 133 46.53 4.02 7.59
CA HIS A 133 46.06 3.74 8.96
C HIS A 133 45.14 4.84 9.52
N LEU A 134 43.83 4.56 9.63
CA LEU A 134 43.12 4.71 10.91
C LEU A 134 41.79 3.95 10.87
N LYS A 135 41.77 2.75 11.47
CA LYS A 135 40.51 2.10 11.87
C LYS A 135 39.95 2.84 13.09
N GLN A 136 38.86 3.60 12.96
CA GLN A 136 37.92 3.90 14.06
C GLN A 136 36.51 4.10 13.45
N ARG A 137 35.67 3.05 13.48
CA ARG A 137 34.53 2.82 14.39
C ARG A 137 33.32 3.77 14.20
N PRO A 138 32.08 3.23 14.22
CA PRO A 138 30.86 3.92 13.78
C PRO A 138 30.47 5.08 14.70
N ASN A 139 30.05 6.20 14.10
CA ASN A 139 29.64 7.36 14.86
C ASN A 139 28.22 7.21 15.41
N ARG A 140 28.17 6.91 16.72
CA ARG A 140 27.28 7.48 17.75
C ARG A 140 26.01 8.20 17.25
N TYR A 141 24.90 7.46 17.12
CA TYR A 141 23.61 8.01 17.56
C TYR A 141 23.40 7.58 19.01
N ARG A 142 23.71 8.54 19.90
CA ARG A 142 23.70 8.45 21.35
C ARG A 142 22.25 8.39 21.83
N LYS A 143 21.90 7.32 22.56
CA LYS A 143 20.57 7.04 23.11
C LYS A 143 20.23 7.84 24.38
N ASP A 144 20.87 8.99 24.60
CA ASP A 144 20.93 9.61 25.93
C ASP A 144 20.44 11.07 25.98
N HIS A 145 19.39 11.44 25.26
CA HIS A 145 18.69 12.72 25.48
C HIS A 145 17.18 12.55 25.68
N LEU A 146 16.78 11.45 26.32
CA LEU A 146 15.47 11.32 26.95
C LEU A 146 15.56 11.73 28.43
N LYS A 147 15.84 13.01 28.71
CA LYS A 147 15.58 13.63 30.00
C LYS A 147 15.12 15.06 29.79
N HIS A 148 13.95 15.37 30.36
CA HIS A 148 13.28 16.68 30.46
C HIS A 148 12.40 17.08 29.27
N ILE A 149 11.15 16.59 29.26
CA ILE A 149 9.94 17.42 29.50
C ILE A 149 8.88 16.50 30.14
N ASN A 150 9.01 16.23 31.44
CA ASN A 150 7.90 15.78 32.28
C ASN A 150 7.68 16.88 33.31
N HIS A 151 6.91 17.91 32.94
CA HIS A 151 6.30 18.87 33.86
C HIS A 151 5.33 19.75 33.05
N PHE A 152 4.05 19.36 32.98
CA PHE A 152 2.92 20.23 33.29
C PHE A 152 1.61 19.43 33.17
N ASN A 153 1.32 18.61 34.16
CA ASN A 153 -0.06 18.20 34.39
C ASN A 153 -0.32 18.13 35.89
N HIS A 154 -0.60 19.29 36.47
CA HIS A 154 -1.35 19.44 37.71
C HIS A 154 -1.82 20.89 37.71
N HIS A 155 -3.13 21.09 37.54
CA HIS A 155 -3.97 22.04 38.29
C HIS A 155 -5.41 21.79 37.86
N SER A 156 -5.96 20.70 38.38
CA SER A 156 -7.38 20.61 38.67
C SER A 156 -7.72 21.70 39.71
N LYS A 157 -8.18 22.86 39.26
CA LYS A 157 -9.01 23.73 40.11
C LYS A 157 -10.45 23.28 39.94
N ALA A 158 -10.85 22.34 40.80
CA ALA A 158 -12.24 22.11 41.12
C ALA A 158 -12.80 23.39 41.75
N LEU A 159 -13.83 23.96 41.13
CA LEU A 159 -14.66 25.00 41.73
C LEU A 159 -15.78 24.29 42.51
N PRO A 160 -15.94 24.49 43.81
CA PRO A 160 -17.12 24.05 44.52
C PRO A 160 -18.17 25.17 44.45
N GLN A 161 -19.35 24.90 43.89
CA GLN A 161 -20.52 25.73 44.16
C GLN A 161 -21.84 24.97 43.96
N GLU A 162 -22.37 24.55 45.11
CA GLU A 162 -23.79 24.56 45.51
C GLU A 162 -24.82 23.77 44.69
N LEU A 163 -25.19 22.61 45.25
CA LEU A 163 -26.51 21.99 45.10
C LEU A 163 -27.58 22.88 45.77
N PRO A 164 -28.62 23.36 45.07
CA PRO A 164 -29.81 23.81 45.77
C PRO A 164 -30.54 22.58 46.31
N ARG A 165 -30.50 22.47 47.65
CA ARG A 165 -31.39 21.63 48.45
C ARG A 165 -32.83 21.97 48.07
N GLY A 166 -33.61 20.95 47.73
CA GLY A 166 -35.02 21.11 47.38
C GLY A 166 -35.79 19.81 47.51
N LEU A 167 -35.75 19.18 48.69
CA LEU A 167 -36.91 18.40 49.16
C LEU A 167 -37.70 19.33 50.08
N PRO A 168 -39.02 19.43 49.86
CA PRO A 168 -39.88 19.11 50.98
C PRO A 168 -41.12 18.27 50.61
N GLN A 169 -41.41 17.31 51.50
CA GLN A 169 -42.73 16.94 52.03
C GLN A 169 -43.77 16.43 51.00
N VAL A 170 -44.06 15.13 50.91
CA VAL A 170 -44.95 14.34 51.79
C VAL A 170 -46.31 15.03 52.09
N ARG A 171 -47.37 14.26 51.75
CA ARG A 171 -48.71 14.13 52.36
C ARG A 171 -49.87 14.76 51.56
N PRO A 172 -51.10 14.27 51.75
CA PRO A 172 -51.58 12.90 52.00
C PRO A 172 -52.25 12.27 50.78
#